data_AF-A0A7C8GU79-F1
#
_entry.id   AF-A0A7C8GU79-F1
#
_cell.length_a   1.000
_cell.length_b   1.000
_cell.length_c   1.000
_cell.angle_alpha   90.00
_cell.angle_beta   90.00
_cell.angle_gamma   90.00
#
_symmetry.space_group_name_H-M   'P 1'
#
loop_
_entity.id
_entity.type
_entity.pdbx_description
1 polymer ?
#
loop_
_entity_poly.entity_id
_entity_poly.type
_entity_poly.pdbx_seq_one_letter_code
_entity_poly.pdbx_strand_id
1 'polypeptide(L)'
;MTISKKLYILIAIPFIAVVLLSAIGIISQMNTVKQSERLNELITLSTNLSAYVHEMQKERGATGVFTGSNGQTFQVELSEQRALTDGKLQELNTFLKSFDASSYGAEFYESLQEAIEQKDQLQSHREAVDSFSINDSEATGYYSTHN
;
A
#
# COMPACT_ATOMS: atom_id res chain seq x y z
N MET A 1 59.83 26.27 -15.52
CA MET A 1 59.04 25.31 -14.71
C MET A 1 59.97 24.21 -14.22
N THR A 2 60.06 23.95 -12.91
CA THR A 2 60.90 22.87 -12.36
C THR A 2 60.28 21.50 -12.65
N ILE A 3 61.11 20.45 -12.77
CA ILE A 3 60.68 19.07 -13.08
C ILE A 3 59.57 18.58 -12.15
N SER A 4 59.65 18.95 -10.86
CA SER A 4 58.64 18.61 -9.84
C SER A 4 57.24 19.10 -10.21
N LYS A 5 57.08 20.34 -10.73
CA LYS A 5 55.77 20.88 -11.13
C LYS A 5 55.17 20.14 -12.32
N LYS A 6 56.01 19.68 -13.27
CA LYS A 6 55.56 18.86 -14.41
C LYS A 6 55.05 17.50 -13.95
N LEU A 7 55.72 16.88 -12.98
CA LEU A 7 55.31 15.61 -12.40
C LEU A 7 54.00 15.72 -11.62
N TYR A 8 53.81 16.79 -10.85
CA TYR A 8 52.54 17.05 -10.15
C TYR A 8 51.36 17.21 -11.11
N ILE A 9 51.51 17.95 -12.21
CA ILE A 9 50.44 18.12 -13.21
C ILE A 9 50.10 16.79 -13.88
N LEU A 10 51.12 15.97 -14.19
CA LEU A 10 50.93 14.66 -14.81
C LEU A 10 50.10 13.70 -13.95
N ILE A 11 50.22 13.79 -12.62
CA ILE A 11 49.47 12.96 -11.66
C ILE A 11 48.13 13.60 -11.28
N ALA A 12 48.06 14.93 -11.20
CA ALA A 12 46.85 15.64 -10.79
C ALA A 12 45.69 15.41 -11.77
N ILE A 13 45.96 15.39 -13.08
CA ILE A 13 44.92 15.19 -14.10
C ILE A 13 44.20 13.84 -13.95
N PRO A 14 44.89 12.68 -13.94
CA PRO A 14 44.22 11.39 -13.74
C PRO A 14 43.60 11.27 -12.35
N PHE A 15 44.20 11.88 -11.32
CA PHE A 15 43.60 11.89 -9.98
C PHE A 15 42.27 12.65 -9.93
N ILE A 16 42.20 13.85 -10.52
CA ILE A 16 40.96 14.63 -10.63
C ILE A 16 39.91 13.85 -11.43
N ALA A 17 40.30 13.20 -12.52
CA ALA A 17 39.39 12.38 -13.30
C ALA A 17 38.78 11.24 -12.48
N VAL A 18 39.60 10.52 -11.69
CA VAL A 18 39.11 9.47 -10.78
C VAL A 18 38.15 10.06 -9.74
N VAL A 19 38.50 11.18 -9.10
CA VAL A 19 37.64 11.82 -8.10
C VAL A 19 36.28 12.22 -8.71
N LEU A 20 36.28 12.82 -9.90
CA LEU A 20 35.04 13.20 -10.59
C LEU A 20 34.19 12.00 -10.98
N LEU A 21 34.80 10.95 -11.54
CA LEU A 21 34.09 9.72 -11.91
C LEU A 21 33.53 9.02 -10.67
N SER A 22 34.29 8.95 -9.58
CA SER A 22 33.81 8.42 -8.29
C SER A 22 32.64 9.22 -7.75
N ALA A 23 32.71 10.56 -7.79
CA ALA A 23 31.62 11.42 -7.34
C ALA A 23 30.33 11.19 -8.15
N ILE A 24 30.44 11.10 -9.49
CA ILE A 24 29.31 10.79 -10.37
C ILE A 24 28.73 9.41 -10.04
N GLY A 25 29.60 8.40 -9.87
CA GLY A 25 29.18 7.05 -9.50
C GLY A 25 28.43 7.00 -8.18
N ILE A 26 28.91 7.72 -7.15
CA ILE A 26 28.25 7.83 -5.85
C ILE A 26 26.87 8.48 -5.99
N ILE A 27 26.76 9.61 -6.70
CA ILE A 27 25.48 10.30 -6.90
C ILE A 27 24.48 9.38 -7.63
N SER A 28 24.94 8.69 -8.68
CA SER A 28 24.11 7.72 -9.41
C SER A 28 23.63 6.60 -8.49
N GLN A 29 24.53 6.02 -7.68
CA GLN A 29 24.18 4.96 -6.74
C GLN A 29 23.20 5.43 -5.67
N MET A 30 23.35 6.66 -5.16
CA MET A 30 22.40 7.25 -4.21
C MET A 30 21.00 7.40 -4.82
N ASN A 31 20.90 7.77 -6.10
CA ASN A 31 19.62 7.84 -6.79
C ASN A 31 18.99 6.45 -6.97
N THR A 32 19.79 5.43 -7.30
CA THR A 32 19.33 4.05 -7.37
C THR A 32 18.79 3.56 -6.02
N VAL A 33 19.50 3.84 -4.92
CA VAL A 33 19.04 3.49 -3.56
C VAL A 33 17.68 4.13 -3.26
N LYS A 34 17.51 5.43 -3.52
CA LYS A 34 16.23 6.13 -3.32
C LYS A 34 15.10 5.55 -4.17
N GLN A 35 15.37 5.15 -5.40
CA GLN A 35 14.37 4.49 -6.26
C GLN A 35 13.99 3.12 -5.70
N SER A 36 14.94 2.34 -5.18
CA SER A 36 14.68 1.05 -4.54
C SER A 36 13.89 1.19 -3.23
N GLU A 37 14.13 2.24 -2.44
CA GLU A 37 13.34 2.54 -1.24
C GLU A 37 11.88 2.85 -1.60
N ARG A 38 11.65 3.74 -2.57
CA ARG A 38 10.31 4.04 -3.09
C ARG A 38 9.58 2.82 -3.64
N LEU A 39 10.30 1.93 -4.31
CA LEU A 39 9.74 0.68 -4.82
C LEU A 39 9.34 -0.26 -3.66
N ASN A 40 10.17 -0.37 -2.61
CA ASN A 40 9.83 -1.16 -1.43
C ASN A 40 8.59 -0.61 -0.71
N GLU A 41 8.42 0.71 -0.63
CA GLU A 41 7.21 1.32 -0.07
C GLU A 41 5.96 0.92 -0.87
N LEU A 42 6.02 0.97 -2.22
CA LEU A 42 4.91 0.54 -3.09
C LEU A 42 4.62 -0.96 -2.97
N ILE A 43 5.65 -1.80 -2.88
CA ILE A 43 5.48 -3.25 -2.66
C ILE A 43 4.80 -3.50 -1.31
N THR A 44 5.20 -2.77 -0.28
CA THR A 44 4.61 -2.88 1.06
C THR A 44 3.16 -2.43 1.06
N LEU A 45 2.85 -1.32 0.39
CA LEU A 45 1.47 -0.86 0.19
C LEU A 45 0.63 -1.93 -0.51
N SER A 46 1.12 -2.45 -1.64
CA SER A 46 0.43 -3.47 -2.43
C SER A 46 0.20 -4.76 -1.64
N THR A 47 1.15 -5.15 -0.79
CA THR A 47 1.04 -6.32 0.08
C THR A 47 -0.04 -6.11 1.15
N ASN A 48 -0.04 -4.96 1.83
CA ASN A 48 -1.07 -4.63 2.83
C ASN A 48 -2.46 -4.53 2.21
N LEU A 49 -2.57 -3.91 1.04
CA LEU A 49 -3.83 -3.79 0.31
C LEU A 49 -4.35 -5.17 -0.11
N SER A 50 -3.49 -6.01 -0.67
CA SER A 50 -3.85 -7.38 -1.07
C SER A 50 -4.30 -8.23 0.11
N ALA A 51 -3.66 -8.07 1.28
CA ALA A 51 -4.06 -8.74 2.51
C ALA A 51 -5.45 -8.28 2.98
N TYR A 52 -5.73 -6.97 2.95
CA TYR A 52 -7.04 -6.43 3.29
C TYR A 52 -8.14 -6.92 2.32
N VAL A 53 -7.88 -6.84 1.02
CA VAL A 53 -8.80 -7.31 -0.03
C VAL A 53 -9.10 -8.81 0.13
N HIS A 54 -8.09 -9.61 0.49
CA HIS A 54 -8.27 -11.03 0.75
C HIS A 54 -9.22 -11.30 1.93
N GLU A 55 -9.12 -10.54 3.03
CA GLU A 55 -10.05 -10.65 4.14
C GLU A 55 -11.46 -10.16 3.76
N MET A 56 -11.57 -9.07 3.00
CA MET A 56 -12.85 -8.58 2.46
C MET A 56 -13.56 -9.63 1.58
N GLN A 57 -12.82 -10.38 0.78
CA GLN A 57 -13.38 -11.47 -0.03
C GLN A 57 -13.93 -12.61 0.83
N LYS A 58 -13.27 -12.94 1.93
CA LYS A 58 -13.76 -13.94 2.88
C LYS A 58 -14.99 -13.43 3.64
N GLU A 59 -14.97 -12.18 4.07
CA GLU A 59 -16.11 -11.53 4.73
C GLU A 59 -17.34 -11.46 3.82
N ARG A 60 -17.16 -11.19 2.52
CA ARG A 60 -18.23 -11.30 1.51
C ARG A 60 -18.85 -12.69 1.50
N GLY A 61 -18.03 -13.73 1.49
CA GLY A 61 -18.47 -15.13 1.50
C GLY A 61 -19.26 -15.46 2.76
N ALA A 62 -18.74 -15.08 3.93
CA ALA A 62 -19.41 -15.28 5.21
C ALA A 62 -20.73 -14.49 5.29
N THR A 63 -20.73 -13.24 4.81
CA THR A 63 -21.93 -12.40 4.73
C THR A 63 -23.01 -13.09 3.90
N GLY A 64 -22.70 -13.60 2.71
CA GLY A 64 -23.67 -14.29 1.87
C GLY A 64 -24.29 -15.53 2.51
N VAL A 65 -23.51 -16.31 3.28
CA VAL A 65 -24.06 -17.46 4.03
C VAL A 65 -24.97 -17.00 5.17
N PHE A 66 -24.56 -15.94 5.89
CA PHE A 66 -25.34 -15.36 6.97
C PHE A 66 -26.68 -14.78 6.47
N THR A 67 -26.65 -13.94 5.43
CA THR A 67 -27.86 -13.36 4.82
C THR A 67 -28.72 -14.40 4.13
N GLY A 68 -28.13 -15.35 3.40
CA GLY A 68 -28.86 -16.45 2.76
C GLY A 68 -29.55 -17.39 3.75
N SER A 69 -29.09 -17.46 5.00
CA SER A 69 -29.73 -18.21 6.09
C SER A 69 -30.65 -17.36 6.98
N ASN A 70 -30.91 -16.09 6.63
CA ASN A 70 -31.63 -15.13 7.47
C ASN A 70 -31.04 -15.03 8.90
N GLY A 71 -29.72 -15.09 9.01
CA GLY A 71 -28.98 -14.99 10.26
C GLY A 71 -28.96 -16.23 11.14
N GLN A 72 -29.53 -17.35 10.67
CA GLN A 72 -29.63 -18.58 11.47
C GLN A 72 -28.30 -19.34 11.52
N THR A 73 -27.43 -19.13 10.54
CA THR A 73 -26.15 -19.82 10.39
C THR A 73 -25.03 -18.80 10.18
N PHE A 74 -23.80 -19.16 10.55
CA PHE A 74 -22.60 -18.35 10.27
C PHE A 74 -22.44 -17.05 11.10
N GLN A 75 -23.26 -16.83 12.13
CA GLN A 75 -23.16 -15.62 12.96
C GLN A 75 -21.80 -15.49 13.67
N VAL A 76 -21.28 -16.60 14.21
CA VAL A 76 -19.99 -16.63 14.91
C VAL A 76 -18.86 -16.43 13.91
N GLU A 77 -18.88 -17.20 12.81
CA GLU A 77 -17.89 -17.18 11.75
C GLU A 77 -17.82 -15.81 11.05
N LEU A 78 -18.96 -15.15 10.85
CA LEU A 78 -19.01 -13.78 10.31
C LEU A 78 -18.38 -12.78 11.28
N SER A 79 -18.69 -12.88 12.58
CA SER A 79 -18.08 -12.01 13.59
C SER A 79 -16.57 -12.21 13.69
N GLU A 80 -16.10 -13.46 13.65
CA GLU A 80 -14.67 -13.78 13.64
C GLU A 80 -13.98 -13.25 12.37
N GLN A 81 -14.60 -13.43 11.21
CA GLN A 81 -14.06 -12.94 9.94
C GLN A 81 -14.01 -11.40 9.89
N ARG A 82 -15.02 -10.70 10.43
CA ARG A 82 -14.99 -9.23 10.55
C ARG A 82 -13.82 -8.73 11.39
N ALA A 83 -13.51 -9.41 12.50
CA ALA A 83 -12.35 -9.07 13.32
C ALA A 83 -11.02 -9.25 12.58
N LEU A 84 -10.91 -10.27 11.72
CA LEU A 84 -9.75 -10.46 10.84
C LEU A 84 -9.61 -9.34 9.80
N THR A 85 -10.72 -8.97 9.14
CA THR A 85 -10.77 -7.84 8.21
C THR A 85 -10.34 -6.54 8.90
N ASP A 86 -10.85 -6.28 10.12
CA ASP A 86 -10.52 -5.09 10.89
C ASP A 86 -9.04 -5.04 11.29
N GLY A 87 -8.46 -6.20 11.62
CA GLY A 87 -7.02 -6.30 11.87
C GLY A 87 -6.18 -5.88 10.65
N LYS A 88 -6.50 -6.40 9.46
CA LYS A 88 -5.81 -6.01 8.22
C LYS A 88 -6.06 -4.57 7.82
N LEU A 89 -7.25 -4.08 8.10
CA LEU A 89 -7.61 -2.69 7.90
C LEU A 89 -6.79 -1.75 8.79
N GLN A 90 -6.56 -2.14 10.05
CA GLN A 90 -5.73 -1.38 10.98
C GLN A 90 -4.25 -1.38 10.56
N GLU A 91 -3.72 -2.52 10.10
CA GLU A 91 -2.36 -2.64 9.55
C GLU A 91 -2.18 -1.70 8.35
N LEU A 92 -3.11 -1.73 7.39
CA LEU A 92 -3.11 -0.84 6.22
C LEU A 92 -3.17 0.64 6.62
N ASN A 93 -4.11 1.01 7.51
CA ASN A 93 -4.23 2.37 8.02
C ASN A 93 -2.97 2.85 8.74
N THR A 94 -2.27 1.97 9.45
CA THR A 94 -1.03 2.30 10.15
C THR A 94 0.09 2.60 9.15
N PHE A 95 0.22 1.78 8.10
CA PHE A 95 1.17 2.02 7.03
C PHE A 95 0.89 3.33 6.29
N LEU A 96 -0.38 3.61 5.98
CA LEU A 96 -0.80 4.81 5.27
C LEU A 96 -0.48 6.12 6.01
N LYS A 97 -0.38 6.11 7.34
CA LYS A 97 0.04 7.30 8.13
C LYS A 97 1.47 7.75 7.85
N SER A 98 2.35 6.81 7.48
CA SER A 98 3.75 7.09 7.15
C SER A 98 4.02 7.14 5.65
N PHE A 99 3.07 6.74 4.82
CA PHE A 99 3.23 6.66 3.38
C PHE A 99 2.96 8.02 2.72
N ASP A 100 3.98 8.60 2.12
CA ASP A 100 3.86 9.85 1.37
C ASP A 100 3.37 9.59 -0.06
N ALA A 101 2.05 9.50 -0.22
CA ALA A 101 1.42 9.31 -1.53
C ALA A 101 1.68 10.48 -2.51
N SER A 102 2.00 11.68 -2.02
CA SER A 102 2.26 12.85 -2.87
C SER A 102 3.54 12.71 -3.70
N SER A 103 4.47 11.87 -3.25
CA SER A 103 5.74 11.57 -3.93
C SER A 103 5.59 10.72 -5.21
N TYR A 104 4.38 10.20 -5.49
CA TYR A 104 4.11 9.26 -6.59
C TYR A 104 3.24 9.83 -7.72
N GLY A 105 2.87 11.11 -7.65
CA GLY A 105 2.08 11.81 -8.66
C GLY A 105 0.61 12.00 -8.27
N ALA A 106 -0.04 12.99 -8.89
CA ALA A 106 -1.39 13.42 -8.52
C ALA A 106 -2.46 12.35 -8.76
N GLU A 107 -2.41 11.65 -9.91
CA GLU A 107 -3.37 10.60 -10.25
C GLU A 107 -3.38 9.44 -9.25
N PHE A 108 -2.19 8.99 -8.83
CA PHE A 108 -2.06 7.96 -7.81
C PHE A 108 -2.54 8.45 -6.43
N TYR A 109 -2.19 9.69 -6.06
CA TYR A 109 -2.65 10.29 -4.82
C TYR A 109 -4.18 10.35 -4.76
N GLU A 110 -4.83 10.84 -5.82
CA GLU A 110 -6.29 10.92 -5.92
C GLU A 110 -6.93 9.52 -5.83
N SER A 111 -6.41 8.56 -6.60
CA SER A 111 -6.92 7.18 -6.61
C SER A 111 -6.82 6.52 -5.22
N LEU A 112 -5.72 6.77 -4.51
CA LEU A 112 -5.54 6.24 -3.16
C LEU A 112 -6.48 6.91 -2.15
N GLN A 113 -6.72 8.22 -2.26
CA GLN A 113 -7.67 8.91 -1.39
C GLN A 113 -9.10 8.41 -1.60
N GLU A 114 -9.53 8.23 -2.85
CA GLU A 114 -10.85 7.66 -3.15
C GLU A 114 -11.02 6.25 -2.54
N ALA A 115 -9.99 5.41 -2.65
CA ALA A 115 -10.00 4.08 -2.03
C ALA A 115 -10.06 4.13 -0.49
N ILE A 116 -9.41 5.11 0.13
CA ILE A 116 -9.45 5.32 1.58
C ILE A 116 -10.84 5.83 2.02
N GLU A 117 -11.48 6.72 1.28
CA GLU A 117 -12.81 7.24 1.63
C GLU A 117 -13.89 6.15 1.54
N GLN A 118 -13.83 5.32 0.50
CA GLN A 118 -14.74 4.19 0.30
C GLN A 118 -14.70 3.18 1.46
N LYS A 119 -13.53 3.02 2.07
CA LYS A 119 -13.27 2.16 3.23
C LYS A 119 -14.12 2.52 4.45
N ASP A 120 -14.43 3.80 4.63
CA ASP A 120 -15.09 4.31 5.83
C ASP A 120 -16.58 3.95 5.89
N GLN A 121 -17.14 3.45 4.79
CA GLN A 121 -18.54 2.99 4.70
C GLN A 121 -18.74 1.53 5.17
N LEU A 122 -17.65 0.79 5.44
CA LEU A 122 -17.71 -0.65 5.77
C LEU A 122 -18.55 -0.92 7.03
N GLN A 123 -18.41 -0.08 8.05
CA GLN A 123 -19.13 -0.26 9.31
C GLN A 123 -20.65 -0.08 9.13
N SER A 124 -21.07 0.98 8.42
CA SER A 124 -22.48 1.20 8.12
C SER A 124 -23.08 0.08 7.26
N HIS A 125 -22.29 -0.49 6.34
CA HIS A 125 -22.72 -1.65 5.56
C HIS A 125 -22.97 -2.88 6.43
N ARG A 126 -22.07 -3.19 7.36
CA ARG A 126 -22.21 -4.30 8.30
C ARG A 126 -23.46 -4.15 9.18
N GLU A 127 -23.76 -2.95 9.65
CA GLU A 127 -24.97 -2.66 10.43
C GLU A 127 -26.25 -2.90 9.62
N ALA A 128 -26.23 -2.55 8.33
CA ALA A 128 -27.34 -2.82 7.41
C ALA A 128 -27.52 -4.33 7.16
N VAL A 129 -26.42 -5.09 7.05
CA VAL A 129 -26.43 -6.56 6.97
C VAL A 129 -27.04 -7.18 8.24
N ASP A 130 -26.58 -6.74 9.42
CA ASP A 130 -26.99 -7.33 10.70
C ASP A 130 -28.45 -7.04 11.05
N SER A 131 -28.96 -5.89 10.61
CA SER A 131 -30.36 -5.51 10.77
C SER A 131 -31.29 -6.07 9.68
N PHE A 132 -30.75 -6.81 8.71
CA PHE A 132 -31.46 -7.30 7.52
C PHE A 132 -32.18 -6.17 6.76
N SER A 133 -31.63 -4.95 6.79
CA SER A 133 -32.22 -3.79 6.11
C SER A 133 -31.93 -3.75 4.62
N ILE A 134 -31.02 -4.61 4.15
CA ILE A 134 -30.63 -4.78 2.75
C ILE A 134 -30.77 -6.25 2.35
N ASN A 135 -30.99 -6.52 1.06
CA ASN A 135 -31.11 -7.88 0.57
C ASN A 135 -29.73 -8.55 0.36
N ASP A 136 -29.72 -9.87 0.18
CA ASP A 136 -28.50 -10.67 0.00
C ASP A 136 -27.61 -10.19 -1.17
N SER A 137 -28.22 -9.77 -2.27
CA SER A 137 -27.49 -9.25 -3.44
C SER A 137 -26.82 -7.91 -3.14
N GLU A 138 -27.47 -7.05 -2.35
CA GLU A 138 -26.90 -5.76 -1.90
C GLU A 138 -25.80 -5.99 -0.86
N ALA A 139 -26.04 -6.90 0.09
CA ALA A 139 -25.12 -7.26 1.16
C ALA A 139 -23.77 -7.78 0.63
N THR A 140 -23.82 -8.66 -0.38
CA THR A 140 -22.60 -9.23 -0.99
C THR A 140 -22.02 -8.35 -2.11
N GLY A 141 -22.86 -7.51 -2.75
CA GLY A 141 -22.48 -6.62 -3.85
C GLY A 141 -21.53 -5.50 -3.42
N TYR A 142 -21.71 -4.95 -2.22
CA TYR A 142 -20.81 -3.93 -1.66
C TYR A 142 -19.33 -4.36 -1.71
N TYR A 143 -19.05 -5.59 -1.28
CA TYR A 143 -17.69 -6.14 -1.26
C TYR A 143 -17.13 -6.44 -2.65
N SER A 144 -17.91 -6.32 -3.73
CA SER A 144 -17.45 -6.51 -5.12
C SER A 144 -17.17 -5.20 -5.84
N THR A 145 -17.60 -4.08 -5.27
CA THR A 145 -17.33 -2.73 -5.77
C THR A 145 -16.24 -2.02 -4.98
N HIS A 146 -15.95 -2.48 -3.76
CA HIS A 146 -15.01 -1.86 -2.81
C HIS A 146 -13.80 -2.77 -2.51
N ASN A 147 -13.46 -3.69 -3.41
CA ASN A 147 -12.35 -4.65 -3.29
C ASN A 147 -11.40 -4.60 -4.49
#